data_AF-A0AAV0VDI3-F1
#
_entry.id   AF-A0AAV0VDI3-F1
#
_cell.length_a   1.000
_cell.length_b   1.000
_cell.length_c   1.000
_cell.angle_alpha   90.00
_cell.angle_beta   90.00
_cell.angle_gamma   90.00
#
_symmetry.space_group_name_H-M   'P 1'
#
loop_
_entity.id
_entity.type
_entity.pdbx_description
1 polymer ?
#
loop_
_entity_poly.entity_id
_entity_poly.type
_entity_poly.pdbx_seq_one_letter_code
_entity_poly.pdbx_strand_id
1 'polypeptide(L)'
;MDKSECALCHRRRDVFSCASCTSSMLQQRRTMLAALQADVAVLRKKTECALGTKHVYVNAAIRLDTHMKQVEQLAEKVMKTREQLCSERIAVVERTSMLEERTLQIEEAQQKLHQERKQAESIYAPVLKCLDYQVQWVDENDAKVRGDRLRELFTLFGLHPEEKKNEKDEDREFVE
;
A
#
# COMPACT_ATOMS: atom_id res chain seq x y z
N MET A 1 13.90 -28.22 -115.71
CA MET A 1 13.39 -27.81 -114.38
C MET A 1 14.52 -27.98 -113.39
N ASP A 2 15.16 -26.87 -113.01
CA ASP A 2 16.28 -26.87 -112.06
C ASP A 2 15.78 -27.27 -110.68
N LYS A 3 16.27 -28.41 -110.18
CA LYS A 3 15.99 -28.86 -108.81
C LYS A 3 16.76 -27.93 -107.87
N SER A 4 16.05 -27.12 -107.09
CA SER A 4 16.68 -26.30 -106.07
C SER A 4 17.16 -27.19 -104.91
N GLU A 5 18.14 -26.72 -104.15
CA GLU A 5 18.61 -27.43 -102.96
C GLU A 5 17.99 -26.78 -101.72
N CYS A 6 17.69 -27.59 -100.71
CA CYS A 6 17.24 -27.04 -99.44
C CYS A 6 18.34 -26.16 -98.83
N ALA A 7 18.00 -24.93 -98.46
CA ALA A 7 18.95 -23.97 -97.89
C ALA A 7 19.61 -24.39 -96.55
N LEU A 8 19.06 -25.41 -95.87
CA LEU A 8 19.53 -25.84 -94.54
C LEU A 8 20.28 -27.18 -94.55
N CYS A 9 20.01 -28.05 -95.52
CA CYS A 9 20.63 -29.38 -95.58
C CYS A 9 21.11 -29.79 -96.97
N HIS A 10 21.02 -28.88 -97.95
CA HIS A 10 21.46 -29.03 -99.34
C HIS A 10 20.89 -30.24 -100.11
N ARG A 11 19.85 -30.90 -99.57
CA ARG A 11 19.15 -31.98 -100.29
C ARG A 11 18.25 -31.40 -101.39
N ARG A 12 18.28 -32.00 -102.59
CA ARG A 12 17.44 -31.63 -103.75
C ARG A 12 15.95 -31.62 -103.41
N ARG A 13 15.28 -30.49 -103.62
CA ARG A 13 13.85 -30.25 -103.37
C ARG A 13 13.29 -29.14 -104.26
N ASP A 14 11.97 -29.04 -104.34
CA ASP A 14 11.29 -28.01 -105.13
C ASP A 14 10.92 -26.75 -104.31
N VAL A 15 11.30 -26.69 -103.03
CA VAL A 15 10.95 -25.61 -102.08
C VAL A 15 12.17 -25.19 -101.26
N PHE A 16 12.21 -23.92 -100.83
CA PHE A 16 13.31 -23.30 -100.07
C PHE A 16 13.80 -24.11 -98.85
N SER A 17 12.88 -24.76 -98.13
CA SER A 17 13.23 -25.64 -97.01
C SER A 17 12.58 -27.02 -97.10
N CYS A 18 13.35 -27.98 -96.62
CA CYS A 18 13.04 -29.38 -96.50
C CYS A 18 12.07 -29.64 -95.34
N ALA A 19 11.01 -30.44 -95.53
CA ALA A 19 10.09 -30.86 -94.46
C ALA A 19 10.78 -31.35 -93.18
N SER A 20 11.91 -32.06 -93.29
CA SER A 20 12.70 -32.47 -92.12
C SER A 20 13.39 -31.29 -91.42
N CYS A 21 13.89 -30.31 -92.18
CA CYS A 21 14.51 -29.10 -91.63
C CYS A 21 13.45 -28.15 -91.05
N THR A 22 12.29 -28.02 -91.70
CA THR A 22 11.14 -27.26 -91.18
C THR A 22 10.63 -27.90 -89.89
N SER A 23 10.49 -29.23 -89.85
CA SER A 23 10.10 -29.96 -88.64
C SER A 23 11.12 -29.80 -87.51
N SER A 24 12.42 -29.93 -87.80
CA SER A 24 13.50 -29.70 -86.81
C SER A 24 13.50 -28.28 -86.27
N MET A 25 13.33 -27.27 -87.14
CA MET A 25 13.24 -25.86 -86.71
C MET A 25 12.01 -25.60 -85.85
N LEU A 26 10.85 -26.16 -86.23
CA LEU A 26 9.62 -26.07 -85.44
C LEU A 26 9.78 -26.77 -84.09
N GLN A 27 10.44 -27.93 -84.06
CA GLN A 27 10.71 -28.65 -82.82
C GLN A 27 11.64 -27.86 -81.91
N GLN A 28 12.74 -27.32 -82.45
CA GLN A 28 13.65 -26.45 -81.70
C GLN A 28 12.93 -25.22 -81.13
N ARG A 29 12.08 -24.56 -81.92
CA ARG A 29 11.27 -23.42 -81.46
C ARG A 29 10.27 -23.83 -80.37
N ARG A 30 9.62 -24.99 -80.50
CA ARG A 30 8.71 -25.52 -79.46
C ARG A 30 9.46 -25.80 -78.17
N THR A 31 10.64 -26.42 -78.24
CA THR A 31 11.49 -26.69 -77.07
C THR A 31 11.95 -25.38 -76.42
N MET A 32 12.37 -24.39 -77.21
CA MET A 32 12.75 -23.08 -76.69
C MET A 32 11.58 -22.34 -76.03
N LEU A 33 10.38 -22.38 -76.64
CA LEU A 33 9.17 -21.82 -76.05
C LEU A 33 8.80 -22.52 -74.74
N ALA A 34 8.91 -23.85 -74.68
CA ALA A 34 8.66 -24.61 -73.46
C ALA A 34 9.66 -24.27 -72.34
N ALA A 35 10.94 -24.11 -72.67
CA ALA A 35 11.97 -23.69 -71.72
C ALA A 35 11.69 -22.27 -71.18
N LEU A 36 11.38 -21.31 -72.06
CA LEU A 36 11.02 -19.95 -71.65
C LEU A 36 9.76 -19.90 -70.78
N GLN A 37 8.76 -20.74 -71.08
CA GLN A 37 7.56 -20.85 -70.25
C GLN A 37 7.88 -21.40 -68.86
N ALA A 38 8.79 -22.37 -68.75
CA ALA A 38 9.27 -22.89 -67.47
C ALA A 38 10.03 -21.81 -66.68
N ASP A 39 10.92 -21.07 -67.32
CA ASP A 39 11.66 -19.96 -66.68
C ASP A 39 10.71 -18.88 -66.14
N VAL A 40 9.70 -18.49 -66.93
CA VAL A 40 8.66 -17.54 -66.49
C VAL A 40 7.88 -18.08 -65.29
N ALA A 41 7.55 -19.37 -65.27
CA ALA A 41 6.86 -19.99 -64.14
C ALA A 41 7.73 -19.98 -62.86
N VAL A 42 9.03 -20.29 -62.98
CA VAL A 42 9.98 -20.20 -61.87
C VAL A 42 10.10 -18.78 -61.35
N LEU A 43 10.21 -17.78 -62.23
CA LEU A 43 10.28 -16.37 -61.84
C LEU A 43 9.01 -15.94 -61.10
N ARG A 44 7.82 -16.31 -61.60
CA ARG A 44 6.55 -16.05 -60.93
C ARG A 44 6.52 -16.65 -59.52
N LYS A 45 6.97 -17.91 -59.36
CA LYS A 45 6.99 -18.54 -58.04
C LYS A 45 7.98 -17.89 -57.08
N LYS A 46 9.18 -17.53 -57.57
CA LYS A 46 10.17 -16.78 -56.77
C LYS A 46 9.63 -15.42 -56.32
N THR A 47 8.92 -14.70 -57.19
CA THR A 47 8.29 -13.41 -56.81
C THR A 47 7.19 -13.60 -55.79
N GLU A 48 6.32 -14.62 -55.94
CA GLU A 48 5.27 -14.94 -54.98
C GLU A 48 5.86 -15.28 -53.61
N CYS A 49 6.89 -16.13 -53.56
CA CYS A 49 7.60 -16.44 -52.33
C CYS A 49 8.22 -15.18 -51.71
N ALA A 50 8.96 -14.37 -52.46
CA ALA A 50 9.59 -13.15 -51.94
C ALA A 50 8.58 -12.14 -51.38
N LEU A 51 7.41 -12.00 -52.01
CA LEU A 51 6.32 -11.15 -51.52
C LEU A 51 5.67 -11.74 -50.26
N GLY A 52 5.40 -13.05 -50.26
CA GLY A 52 4.84 -13.77 -49.12
C GLY A 52 5.72 -13.68 -47.87
N THR A 53 7.04 -13.89 -48.00
CA THR A 53 7.96 -13.80 -46.85
C THR A 53 8.05 -12.37 -46.32
N LYS A 54 8.14 -11.37 -47.20
CA LYS A 54 8.19 -9.94 -46.80
C LYS A 54 6.93 -9.52 -46.04
N HIS A 55 5.76 -10.00 -46.45
CA HIS A 55 4.49 -9.70 -45.78
C HIS A 55 4.47 -10.14 -44.30
N VAL A 56 5.05 -11.30 -43.98
CA VAL A 56 5.16 -11.79 -42.59
C VAL A 56 6.02 -10.85 -41.74
N TYR A 57 7.17 -10.42 -42.26
CA TYR A 57 8.07 -9.51 -41.55
C TYR A 57 7.46 -8.13 -41.34
N VAL A 58 6.77 -7.59 -42.35
CA VAL A 58 6.07 -6.30 -42.23
C VAL A 58 4.99 -6.37 -41.15
N ASN A 59 4.19 -7.43 -41.13
CA ASN A 59 3.16 -7.61 -40.10
C ASN A 59 3.76 -7.80 -38.70
N ALA A 60 4.88 -8.53 -38.59
CA ALA A 60 5.60 -8.65 -37.33
C ALA A 60 6.11 -7.29 -36.82
N ALA A 61 6.65 -6.45 -37.72
CA ALA A 61 7.11 -5.11 -37.38
C ALA A 61 5.96 -4.20 -36.92
N ILE A 62 4.80 -4.24 -37.60
CA ILE A 62 3.61 -3.48 -37.19
C ILE A 62 3.12 -3.90 -35.81
N ARG A 63 3.09 -5.22 -35.54
CA ARG A 63 2.71 -5.75 -34.22
C ARG A 63 3.69 -5.33 -33.14
N LEU A 64 4.99 -5.38 -33.42
CA LEU A 64 6.02 -4.94 -32.49
C LEU A 64 5.88 -3.46 -32.15
N ASP A 65 5.71 -2.58 -33.15
CA ASP A 65 5.47 -1.14 -32.96
C ASP A 65 4.22 -0.89 -32.09
N THR A 66 3.14 -1.63 -32.34
CA THR A 66 1.91 -1.53 -31.55
C THR A 66 2.16 -1.90 -30.09
N HIS A 67 2.90 -3.00 -29.83
CA HIS A 67 3.24 -3.41 -28.47
C HIS A 67 4.21 -2.43 -27.80
N MET A 68 5.18 -1.88 -28.52
CA MET A 68 6.08 -0.86 -27.99
C MET A 68 5.32 0.38 -27.51
N LYS A 69 4.37 0.88 -28.32
CA LYS A 69 3.50 2.00 -27.92
C LYS A 69 2.67 1.69 -26.68
N GLN A 70 2.17 0.46 -26.55
CA GLN A 70 1.44 0.04 -25.33
C GLN A 70 2.34 0.03 -24.10
N VAL A 71 3.59 -0.45 -24.25
CA VAL A 71 4.58 -0.45 -23.17
C VAL A 71 4.94 0.98 -22.76
N GLU A 72 5.13 1.89 -23.70
CA GLU A 72 5.39 3.31 -23.43
C GLU A 72 4.25 3.95 -22.65
N GLN A 73 3.00 3.73 -23.06
CA GLN A 73 1.81 4.21 -22.34
C GLN A 73 1.72 3.64 -20.93
N LEU A 74 2.06 2.36 -20.75
CA LEU A 74 2.06 1.71 -19.44
C LEU A 74 3.17 2.29 -18.55
N ALA A 75 4.36 2.50 -19.09
CA ALA A 75 5.48 3.11 -18.39
C ALA A 75 5.16 4.54 -17.93
N GLU A 76 4.51 5.33 -18.77
CA GLU A 76 4.05 6.67 -18.40
C GLU A 76 3.06 6.63 -17.23
N LYS A 77 2.08 5.72 -17.27
CA LYS A 77 1.12 5.54 -16.16
C LYS A 77 1.82 5.13 -14.87
N VAL A 78 2.74 4.16 -14.94
CA VAL A 78 3.51 3.70 -13.77
C VAL A 78 4.33 4.84 -13.17
N MET A 79 4.97 5.66 -14.01
CA MET A 79 5.75 6.81 -13.55
C MET A 79 4.86 7.86 -12.85
N LYS A 80 3.70 8.18 -13.42
CA LYS A 80 2.73 9.10 -12.79
C LYS A 80 2.23 8.57 -11.44
N THR A 81 1.85 7.30 -11.37
CA THR A 81 1.41 6.68 -10.11
C THR A 81 2.54 6.65 -9.08
N ARG A 82 3.78 6.36 -9.50
CA ARG A 82 4.94 6.40 -8.61
C ARG A 82 5.16 7.80 -8.04
N GLU A 83 5.06 8.84 -8.85
CA GLU A 83 5.21 10.23 -8.41
C GLU A 83 4.12 10.63 -7.40
N GLN A 84 2.87 10.22 -7.63
CA GLN A 84 1.76 10.41 -6.69
C GLN A 84 2.04 9.71 -5.35
N LEU A 85 2.43 8.43 -5.37
CA LEU A 85 2.75 7.68 -4.16
C LEU A 85 3.95 8.27 -3.40
N CYS A 86 4.95 8.79 -4.10
CA CYS A 86 6.06 9.51 -3.47
C CYS A 86 5.59 10.77 -2.75
N SER A 87 4.70 11.55 -3.39
CA SER A 87 4.12 12.75 -2.80
C SER A 87 3.28 12.43 -1.56
N GLU A 88 2.43 11.40 -1.64
CA GLU A 88 1.63 10.93 -0.51
C GLU A 88 2.49 10.44 0.64
N ARG A 89 3.56 9.69 0.34
CA ARG A 89 4.51 9.21 1.36
C ARG A 89 5.18 10.37 2.09
N ILE A 90 5.59 11.42 1.38
CA ILE A 90 6.16 12.62 2.00
C ILE A 90 5.13 13.27 2.94
N ALA A 91 3.90 13.47 2.47
CA ALA A 91 2.83 14.07 3.28
C ALA A 91 2.47 13.22 4.51
N VAL A 92 2.61 11.89 4.45
CA VAL A 92 2.46 11.02 5.63
C VAL A 92 3.60 11.26 6.61
N VAL A 93 4.86 11.27 6.15
CA VAL A 93 6.03 11.48 7.01
C VAL A 93 5.96 12.85 7.72
N GLU A 94 5.60 13.91 7.01
CA GLU A 94 5.43 15.24 7.59
C GLU A 94 4.34 15.27 8.66
N ARG A 95 3.19 14.62 8.40
CA ARG A 95 2.12 14.50 9.40
C ARG A 95 2.55 13.68 10.61
N THR A 96 3.29 12.59 10.42
CA THR A 96 3.81 11.78 11.52
C THR A 96 4.79 12.57 12.38
N SER A 97 5.71 13.32 11.76
CA SER A 97 6.65 14.17 12.49
C SER A 97 5.93 15.25 13.33
N MET A 98 4.91 15.91 12.77
CA MET A 98 4.09 16.86 13.54
C MET A 98 3.34 16.20 14.71
N LEU A 99 2.87 14.96 14.53
CA LEU A 99 2.20 14.22 15.60
C LEU A 99 3.18 13.81 16.71
N GLU A 100 4.40 13.40 16.36
CA GLU A 100 5.45 13.10 17.33
C GLU A 100 5.78 14.33 18.20
N GLU A 101 5.95 15.50 17.58
CA GLU A 101 6.20 16.75 18.30
C GLU A 101 5.06 17.11 19.26
N ARG A 102 3.81 17.02 18.78
CA ARG A 102 2.63 17.27 19.62
C ARG A 102 2.49 16.27 20.76
N THR A 103 2.83 15.00 20.51
CA THR A 103 2.79 13.95 21.54
C THR A 103 3.79 14.27 22.64
N LEU A 104 5.00 14.68 22.29
CA LEU A 104 6.02 15.10 23.25
C LEU A 104 5.57 16.32 24.07
N GLN A 105 4.96 17.33 23.42
CA GLN A 105 4.39 18.48 24.13
C GLN A 105 3.27 18.09 25.12
N ILE A 106 2.42 17.14 24.73
CA ILE A 106 1.35 16.62 25.61
C ILE A 106 1.95 15.89 26.81
N GLU A 107 2.96 15.04 26.60
CA GLU A 107 3.66 14.33 27.68
C GLU A 107 4.30 15.30 28.68
N GLU A 108 4.99 16.34 28.19
CA GLU A 108 5.54 17.39 29.05
C GLU A 108 4.47 18.14 29.84
N ALA A 109 3.36 18.50 29.19
CA ALA A 109 2.24 19.18 29.84
C ALA A 109 1.60 18.30 30.92
N GLN A 110 1.41 17.01 30.65
CA GLN A 110 0.90 16.04 31.63
C GLN A 110 1.83 15.88 32.83
N GLN A 111 3.14 15.83 32.60
CA GLN A 111 4.12 15.76 33.69
C GLN A 111 4.08 17.00 34.59
N LYS A 112 4.01 18.20 33.99
CA LYS A 112 3.88 19.47 34.74
C LYS A 112 2.59 19.49 35.56
N LEU A 113 1.47 19.14 34.95
CA LEU A 113 0.17 19.08 35.62
C LEU A 113 0.19 18.08 36.80
N HIS A 114 0.83 16.92 36.64
CA HIS A 114 0.96 15.94 37.71
C HIS A 114 1.83 16.44 38.86
N GLN A 115 2.91 17.18 38.57
CA GLN A 115 3.76 17.80 39.59
C GLN A 115 3.00 18.88 40.36
N GLU A 116 2.30 19.78 39.67
CA GLU A 116 1.47 20.82 40.28
C GLU A 116 0.36 20.20 41.13
N ARG A 117 -0.30 19.15 40.63
CA ARG A 117 -1.32 18.43 41.40
C ARG A 117 -0.75 17.85 42.69
N LYS A 118 0.42 17.19 42.64
CA LYS A 118 1.09 16.66 43.84
C LYS A 118 1.46 17.75 44.83
N GLN A 119 1.94 18.90 44.34
CA GLN A 119 2.26 20.06 45.19
C GLN A 119 1.00 20.66 45.81
N ALA A 120 -0.08 20.79 45.04
CA ALA A 120 -1.36 21.23 45.56
C ALA A 120 -1.90 20.27 46.63
N GLU A 121 -1.91 18.96 46.36
CA GLU A 121 -2.33 17.94 47.31
C GLU A 121 -1.50 17.97 48.60
N SER A 122 -0.18 18.18 48.51
CA SER A 122 0.69 18.27 49.70
C SER A 122 0.41 19.51 50.57
N ILE A 123 -0.05 20.61 49.97
CA ILE A 123 -0.42 21.84 50.69
C ILE A 123 -1.84 21.75 51.26
N TYR A 124 -2.81 21.36 50.43
CA TYR A 124 -4.22 21.39 50.83
C TYR A 124 -4.60 20.23 51.76
N ALA A 125 -4.02 19.03 51.60
CA ALA A 125 -4.42 17.89 52.42
C ALA A 125 -4.14 18.09 53.92
N PRO A 126 -2.99 18.64 54.37
CA PRO A 126 -2.78 18.98 55.77
C PRO A 126 -3.73 20.06 56.27
N VAL A 127 -3.99 21.11 55.47
CA VAL A 127 -4.91 22.19 55.85
C VAL A 127 -6.33 21.66 56.06
N LEU A 128 -6.82 20.83 55.15
CA LEU A 128 -8.13 20.18 55.28
C LEU A 128 -8.19 19.31 56.53
N LYS A 129 -7.16 18.49 56.80
CA LYS A 129 -7.08 17.70 58.04
C LYS A 129 -7.10 18.56 59.30
N CYS A 130 -6.39 19.68 59.32
CA CYS A 130 -6.41 20.60 60.46
C CYS A 130 -7.80 21.21 60.67
N LEU A 131 -8.49 21.58 59.59
CA LEU A 131 -9.86 22.08 59.66
C LEU A 131 -10.82 20.99 60.17
N ASP A 132 -10.69 19.75 59.72
CA ASP A 132 -11.48 18.61 60.23
C ASP A 132 -11.30 18.44 61.74
N TYR A 133 -10.05 18.50 62.24
CA TYR A 133 -9.76 18.46 63.67
C TYR A 133 -10.36 19.64 64.44
N GLN A 134 -10.32 20.85 63.88
CA GLN A 134 -10.91 22.03 64.52
C GLN A 134 -12.43 21.91 64.63
N VAL A 135 -13.10 21.44 63.57
CA VAL A 135 -14.54 21.20 63.57
C VAL A 135 -14.88 20.16 64.65
N GLN A 136 -14.17 19.03 64.67
CA GLN A 136 -14.38 17.99 65.67
C GLN A 136 -14.18 18.50 67.11
N TRP A 137 -13.14 19.28 67.36
CA TRP A 137 -12.88 19.84 68.69
C TRP A 137 -13.97 20.82 69.13
N VAL A 138 -14.49 21.64 68.21
CA VAL A 138 -15.61 22.55 68.50
C VAL A 138 -16.85 21.75 68.89
N ASP A 139 -17.17 20.68 68.16
CA ASP A 139 -18.31 19.82 68.46
C ASP A 139 -18.18 19.12 69.83
N GLU A 140 -16.98 18.59 70.13
CA GLU A 140 -16.67 17.96 71.42
C GLU A 140 -16.77 18.95 72.58
N ASN A 141 -16.26 20.18 72.41
CA ASN A 141 -16.36 21.21 73.43
C ASN A 141 -17.79 21.68 73.63
N ASP A 142 -18.57 21.86 72.57
CA ASP A 142 -19.97 22.26 72.68
C ASP A 142 -20.80 21.18 73.38
N ALA A 143 -20.49 19.89 73.14
CA ALA A 143 -21.07 18.78 73.90
C ALA A 143 -20.65 18.82 75.39
N LYS A 144 -19.37 19.12 75.68
CA LYS A 144 -18.85 19.22 77.04
C LYS A 144 -19.48 20.38 77.83
N VAL A 145 -19.53 21.57 77.24
CA VAL A 145 -20.17 22.76 77.85
C VAL A 145 -21.64 22.50 78.12
N ARG A 146 -22.36 21.85 77.18
CA ARG A 146 -23.74 21.42 77.42
C ARG A 146 -23.85 20.43 78.58
N GLY A 147 -22.96 19.44 78.66
CA GLY A 147 -22.91 18.49 79.76
C GLY A 147 -22.62 19.14 81.12
N ASP A 148 -21.69 20.09 81.17
CA ASP A 148 -21.36 20.86 82.37
C ASP A 148 -22.53 21.73 82.82
N ARG A 149 -23.18 22.44 81.88
CA ARG A 149 -24.39 23.22 82.15
C ARG A 149 -25.52 22.36 82.72
N LEU A 150 -25.71 21.15 82.17
CA LEU A 150 -26.67 20.19 82.71
C LEU A 150 -26.29 19.80 84.15
N ARG A 151 -25.04 19.44 84.42
CA ARG A 151 -24.56 19.11 85.78
C ARG A 151 -24.77 20.24 86.79
N GLU A 152 -24.49 21.48 86.40
CA GLU A 152 -24.73 22.67 87.22
C GLU A 152 -26.22 22.83 87.56
N LEU A 153 -27.12 22.62 86.58
CA LEU A 153 -28.57 22.63 86.82
C LEU A 153 -28.97 21.51 87.79
N PHE A 154 -28.51 20.28 87.59
CA PHE A 154 -28.78 19.17 88.52
C PHE A 154 -28.32 19.50 89.95
N THR A 155 -27.16 20.16 90.10
CA THR A 155 -26.64 20.60 91.39
C THR A 155 -27.51 21.68 92.03
N LEU A 156 -27.95 22.69 91.26
CA LEU A 156 -28.85 23.74 91.74
C LEU A 156 -30.20 23.20 92.23
N PHE A 157 -30.70 22.14 91.60
CA PHE A 157 -31.94 21.47 92.00
C PHE A 157 -31.75 20.39 93.08
N GLY A 158 -30.53 20.20 93.60
CA GLY A 158 -30.23 19.20 94.64
C GLY A 158 -30.38 17.74 94.16
N LEU A 159 -30.38 17.53 92.84
CA LEU A 159 -30.54 16.23 92.20
C LEU A 159 -29.15 15.64 91.92
N HIS A 160 -28.43 15.24 92.97
CA HIS A 160 -27.19 14.48 92.76
C HIS A 160 -27.51 13.04 92.37
N PRO A 161 -26.84 12.47 91.34
CA PRO A 161 -26.85 11.04 91.16
C PRO A 161 -26.17 10.40 92.38
N GLU A 162 -26.84 9.45 93.03
CA GLU A 162 -26.27 8.74 94.18
C GLU A 162 -24.91 8.15 93.81
N GLU A 163 -23.88 8.49 94.60
CA GLU A 163 -22.58 7.83 94.52
C GLU A 163 -22.79 6.35 94.79
N LYS A 164 -22.69 5.50 93.76
CA LYS A 164 -22.50 4.07 93.95
C LYS A 164 -21.14 3.86 94.61
N LYS A 165 -21.16 3.76 95.95
CA LYS A 165 -20.02 3.29 96.74
C LYS A 165 -19.68 1.87 96.31
N ASN A 166 -18.40 1.66 96.02
CA ASN A 166 -17.77 0.37 95.76
C ASN A 166 -18.08 -0.63 96.88
N GLU A 167 -18.59 -1.81 96.52
CA GLU A 167 -18.46 -3.00 97.37
C GLU A 167 -17.14 -3.71 97.04
N LYS A 168 -16.49 -4.12 98.12
CA LYS A 168 -15.12 -4.62 98.22
C LYS A 168 -14.98 -6.00 97.57
N ASP A 169 -13.95 -6.16 96.74
CA ASP A 169 -13.31 -7.46 96.51
C ASP A 169 -11.97 -7.45 97.27
N GLU A 170 -11.97 -8.03 98.47
CA GLU A 170 -10.77 -8.50 99.17
C GLU A 170 -10.98 -9.98 99.49
N ASP A 171 -10.20 -10.83 98.80
CA ASP A 171 -9.31 -11.86 99.37
C ASP A 171 -9.38 -13.23 98.67
N ARG A 172 -8.25 -13.59 98.03
CA ARG A 172 -7.46 -14.83 98.20
C ARG A 172 -6.30 -14.83 97.20
N GLU A 173 -5.08 -14.57 97.67
CA GLU A 173 -4.07 -15.56 98.06
C GLU A 173 -3.34 -16.24 96.89
N PHE A 174 -2.09 -15.78 96.69
CA PHE A 174 -0.85 -16.56 96.62
C PHE A 174 -0.67 -17.77 95.66
N VAL A 175 0.48 -17.72 94.97
CA VAL A 175 1.49 -18.78 94.70
C VAL A 175 1.78 -19.06 93.21
N GLU A 176 3.07 -18.87 92.90
CA GLU A 176 3.90 -19.27 91.74
C GLU A 176 3.72 -18.57 90.38
#